data_AF-A0A327KJT9-F1
#
_entry.id   AF-A0A327KJT9-F1
#
_cell.length_a   1.000
_cell.length_b   1.000
_cell.length_c   1.000
_cell.angle_alpha   90.00
_cell.angle_beta   90.00
_cell.angle_gamma   90.00
#
_symmetry.space_group_name_H-M   'P 1'
#
loop_
_entity.id
_entity.type
_entity.pdbx_description
1 polymer ?
#
loop_
_entity_poly.entity_id
_entity_poly.type
_entity_poly.pdbx_seq_one_letter_code
_entity_poly.pdbx_strand_id
1 'polypeptide(L)' 'MLVRDIMTEKLSAAFAPSRLEVIDESHRHEGHAGARPGGQTHFRVRIVAEAFRGKSRLDRHRAINQALAAEIEG' A
#
# COMPACT_ATOMS: atom_id res chain seq x y z
N MET A 1 13.16 -7.47 -6.97
CA MET A 1 12.17 -7.23 -5.90
C MET A 1 10.97 -6.55 -6.51
N LEU A 2 9.75 -6.97 -6.18
CA LEU A 2 8.52 -6.40 -6.75
C LEU A 2 8.09 -5.17 -5.94
N VAL A 3 7.27 -4.30 -6.52
CA VAL A 3 6.66 -3.12 -5.85
C VAL A 3 5.91 -3.54 -4.59
N ARG A 4 5.20 -4.67 -4.63
CA ARG A 4 4.55 -5.26 -3.45
C ARG A 4 5.53 -5.48 -2.28
N ASP A 5 6.73 -5.98 -2.58
CA ASP A 5 7.74 -6.29 -1.57
C ASP A 5 8.28 -4.99 -0.96
N ILE A 6 8.58 -3.99 -1.81
CA ILE A 6 8.99 -2.64 -1.39
C ILE A 6 7.94 -2.02 -0.46
N MET A 7 6.66 -2.08 -0.84
CA MET A 7 5.57 -1.57 -0.02
C MET A 7 5.49 -2.31 1.32
N THR A 8 5.68 -3.63 1.31
CA THR A 8 5.63 -4.45 2.54
C THR A 8 6.75 -4.06 3.50
N GLU A 9 7.97 -3.88 3.00
CA GLU A 9 9.13 -3.45 3.81
C GLU A 9 8.93 -2.05 4.38
N LYS A 10 8.55 -1.08 3.53
CA LYS A 10 8.33 0.31 3.95
C LYS A 10 7.22 0.43 5.00
N LEU A 11 6.09 -0.23 4.81
CA LEU A 11 5.00 -0.23 5.78
C LEU A 11 5.37 -0.94 7.08
N SER A 12 6.17 -2.02 7.00
CA SER A 12 6.66 -2.71 8.19
C SER A 12 7.59 -1.81 9.00
N ALA A 13 8.54 -1.15 8.34
CA ALA A 13 9.48 -0.24 8.97
C ALA A 13 8.79 1.01 9.56
N ALA A 14 7.83 1.59 8.84
CA ALA A 14 7.16 2.83 9.24
C ALA A 14 6.19 2.65 10.41
N PHE A 15 5.54 1.48 10.52
CA PHE A 15 4.40 1.31 11.43
C PHE A 15 4.53 0.16 12.43
N ALA A 16 5.56 -0.69 12.31
CA ALA A 16 5.73 -1.91 13.13
C ALA A 16 4.40 -2.66 13.35
N PRO A 17 3.70 -3.04 12.28
CA PRO A 17 2.34 -3.56 12.37
C PRO A 17 2.30 -4.94 13.03
N SER A 18 1.24 -5.20 13.81
CA SER A 18 0.94 -6.56 14.28
C SER A 18 0.38 -7.46 13.19
N ARG A 19 -0.16 -6.87 12.11
CA ARG A 19 -0.55 -7.58 10.89
C ARG A 19 -0.41 -6.67 9.66
N LEU A 20 0.15 -7.21 8.59
CA LEU A 20 0.27 -6.54 7.29
C LEU A 20 0.03 -7.52 6.14
N GLU A 21 -0.86 -7.15 5.24
CA GLU A 21 -1.06 -7.79 3.93
C GLU A 21 -1.05 -6.73 2.84
N VAL A 22 -0.17 -6.88 1.85
CA VAL A 22 -0.16 -6.11 0.61
C VAL A 22 -0.56 -7.06 -0.52
N ILE A 23 -1.67 -6.78 -1.20
CA ILE A 23 -2.26 -7.67 -2.21
C ILE A 23 -2.29 -6.91 -3.53
N ASP A 24 -1.66 -7.48 -4.57
CA ASP A 24 -1.75 -6.96 -5.94
C ASP A 24 -3.11 -7.37 -6.53
N GLU A 25 -3.94 -6.37 -6.85
CA GLU A 25 -5.24 -6.53 -7.48
C GLU A 25 -5.26 -5.98 -8.92
N SER A 26 -4.11 -5.74 -9.54
CA SER A 26 -4.00 -5.18 -10.90
C SER A 26 -4.75 -5.96 -11.96
N HIS A 27 -4.80 -7.29 -11.84
CA HIS A 27 -5.55 -8.16 -12.75
C HIS A 27 -7.04 -7.77 -12.84
N ARG A 28 -7.61 -7.19 -11.78
CA ARG A 28 -9.01 -6.71 -11.78
C ARG A 28 -9.23 -5.42 -12.57
N HIS A 29 -8.14 -4.78 -12.99
CA HIS A 29 -8.15 -3.51 -13.68
C HIS A 29 -7.53 -3.60 -15.08
N GLU A 30 -7.27 -4.81 -15.58
CA GLU A 30 -6.83 -5.03 -16.95
C GLU A 30 -7.77 -4.31 -17.95
N GLY A 31 -7.19 -3.54 -18.87
CA GLY A 31 -7.94 -2.76 -19.87
C GLY A 31 -8.31 -1.32 -19.46
N HIS A 32 -8.08 -0.90 -18.22
CA HIS A 32 -8.23 0.51 -17.81
C HIS A 32 -6.98 1.34 -18.14
N ALA A 33 -7.14 2.66 -18.28
CA ALA A 33 -6.07 3.59 -18.68
C ALA A 33 -4.80 3.55 -17.78
N GLY A 34 -4.94 3.12 -16.52
CA GLY A 34 -3.81 2.96 -15.58
C GLY A 34 -3.24 1.53 -15.49
N ALA A 35 -3.77 0.58 -16.25
CA ALA A 35 -3.28 -0.79 -16.24
C ALA A 35 -1.98 -0.92 -17.06
N ARG A 36 -1.00 -1.63 -16.51
CA ARG A 36 0.27 -1.90 -17.18
C ARG A 36 0.47 -3.42 -17.31
N PRO A 37 1.03 -3.91 -18.43
CA PRO A 37 1.46 -5.30 -18.53
C PRO A 37 2.41 -5.65 -17.37
N GLY A 38 2.17 -6.77 -16.68
CA GLY A 38 2.97 -7.19 -15.52
C GLY A 38 2.42 -6.79 -14.14
N GLY A 39 1.24 -6.15 -14.08
CA GLY A 39 0.54 -5.86 -12.83
C GLY A 39 1.13 -4.68 -12.05
N GLN A 40 1.00 -4.71 -10.71
CA GLN A 40 1.64 -3.76 -9.79
C GLN A 40 1.22 -2.28 -9.97
N THR A 41 -0.02 -2.08 -10.37
CA THR A 41 -0.68 -0.78 -10.58
C THR A 41 -1.86 -0.55 -9.64
N HIS A 42 -2.40 -1.60 -9.01
CA HIS A 42 -3.48 -1.49 -8.03
C HIS A 42 -3.23 -2.42 -6.86
N PHE A 43 -3.19 -1.87 -5.65
CA PHE A 43 -2.89 -2.62 -4.45
C PHE A 43 -3.96 -2.42 -3.38
N ARG A 44 -4.32 -3.53 -2.72
CA ARG A 44 -5.07 -3.52 -1.48
C ARG A 44 -4.12 -3.73 -0.31
N VAL A 45 -4.12 -2.80 0.64
CA VAL A 45 -3.37 -2.92 1.89
C VAL A 45 -4.33 -3.18 3.04
N ARG A 46 -4.05 -4.23 3.83
CA ARG A 46 -4.69 -4.49 5.12
C ARG A 46 -3.61 -4.40 6.19
N ILE A 47 -3.76 -3.47 7.12
CA ILE A 47 -2.74 -3.21 8.13
C ILE A 47 -3.38 -2.95 9.49
N VAL A 48 -2.80 -3.56 10.52
CA VAL A 48 -3.14 -3.33 11.93
C VAL A 48 -1.87 -2.90 12.65
N ALA A 49 -1.87 -1.70 13.24
CA ALA A 49 -0.72 -1.13 13.92
C ALA A 49 -1.17 -0.19 15.05
N GLU A 50 -0.45 -0.20 16.17
CA GLU A 50 -0.67 0.75 17.28
C GLU A 50 -0.46 2.20 16.86
N ALA A 51 0.39 2.45 15.85
CA ALA A 51 0.60 3.76 15.24
C ALA A 51 -0.67 4.42 14.69
N PHE A 52 -1.77 3.67 14.54
CA PHE A 52 -3.08 4.17 14.11
C PHE A 52 -4.05 4.46 15.26
N ARG A 53 -3.70 4.16 16.51
CA ARG A 53 -4.54 4.44 17.67
C ARG A 53 -4.81 5.95 17.77
N GLY A 54 -6.07 6.32 17.99
CA GLY A 54 -6.51 7.72 18.05
C GLY A 54 -6.54 8.47 16.71
N LYS A 55 -6.02 7.90 15.62
CA LYS A 55 -6.06 8.54 14.29
C LYS A 55 -7.40 8.32 13.60
N SER A 56 -7.90 9.37 12.96
CA SER A 56 -9.07 9.28 12.07
C SER A 56 -8.79 8.37 10.88
N ARG A 57 -9.84 7.93 10.18
CA ARG A 57 -9.67 7.15 8.94
C ARG A 57 -8.84 7.90 7.91
N LEU A 58 -9.07 9.20 7.74
CA LEU A 58 -8.33 10.03 6.79
C LEU A 58 -6.85 10.12 7.15
N ASP A 59 -6.52 10.31 8.44
CA ASP A 59 -5.13 10.44 8.89
C ASP A 59 -4.35 9.12 8.73
N ARG A 60 -5.02 7.98 8.92
CA ARG A 60 -4.43 6.67 8.63
C ARG A 60 -4.07 6.53 7.15
N HIS A 61 -5.00 6.89 6.26
CA HIS A 61 -4.75 6.88 4.81
C HIS A 61 -3.63 7.84 4.40
N ARG A 62 -3.61 9.07 4.94
CA ARG A 62 -2.53 10.04 4.68
C ARG A 62 -1.17 9.49 5.13
N ALA A 63 -1.10 8.87 6.30
CA ALA A 63 0.14 8.28 6.81
C ALA A 63 0.64 7.14 5.89
N ILE A 64 -0.25 6.25 5.45
CA ILE A 64 0.10 5.18 4.49
C ILE A 64 0.59 5.77 3.17
N ASN A 65 -0.15 6.74 2.60
CA ASN A 65 0.23 7.37 1.34
C ASN A 65 1.58 8.08 1.44
N GLN A 66 1.85 8.75 2.57
CA GLN A 66 3.13 9.42 2.80
C GLN A 66 4.29 8.40 2.88
N ALA A 67 4.08 7.26 3.55
CA ALA A 67 5.09 6.20 3.65
C ALA A 67 5.39 5.55 2.29
N LEU A 68 4.44 5.59 1.36
CA LEU A 68 4.51 4.96 0.05
C LEU A 68 4.59 5.97 -1.11
N ALA A 69 4.86 7.24 -0.83
CA ALA A 69 4.76 8.32 -1.83
C ALA A 69 5.53 8.00 -3.12
N ALA A 70 6.76 7.48 -2.99
CA ALA A 70 7.60 7.12 -4.13
C ALA A 70 7.08 5.90 -4.94
N GLU A 71 6.21 5.07 -4.36
CA GLU A 71 5.63 3.89 -5.00
C GLU A 71 4.26 4.16 -5.62
N ILE A 72 3.55 5.19 -5.13
CA ILE A 72 2.19 5.53 -5.57
C ILE A 72 2.11 6.84 -6.36
N GLU A 73 3.18 7.63 -6.42
CA GLU A 73 3.29 8.73 -7.37
C GLU A 73 3.31 8.14 -8.79
N GLY A 74 2.21 8.37 -9.50
CA GLY A 74 2.03 8.06 -10.91
C GLY A 74 2.43 9.22 -11.79
#